data_AF-A0A2D6P5Y2-F1
#
_entry.id   AF-A0A2D6P5Y2-F1
#
_cell.length_a   1.000
_cell.length_b   1.000
_cell.length_c   1.000
_cell.angle_alpha   90.00
_cell.angle_beta   90.00
_cell.angle_gamma   90.00
#
_symmetry.space_group_name_H-M   'P 1'
#
loop_
_entity.id
_entity.type
_entity.pdbx_description
1 polymer ?
#
loop_
_entity_poly.entity_id
_entity_poly.type
_entity_poly.pdbx_seq_one_letter_code
_entity_poly.pdbx_strand_id
1 'polypeptide(L)'
;MIQKSNARHKKSQYEKYVVMAHSQTNKLKLSYDGYLRFKELTEVIDKISNSASDSKSYLYGNEMYQKKITQSEALKILDNIYNGKWDATTEKCLLVANQIGMNIKA
;
A
#
# COMPACT_ATOMS: atom_id res chain seq x y z
N MET A 1 35.63 -16.46 12.24
CA MET A 1 34.75 -15.41 11.69
C MET A 1 33.32 -15.77 12.05
N ILE A 2 32.70 -15.07 13.00
CA ILE A 2 31.28 -15.29 13.33
C ILE A 2 30.52 -14.14 12.68
N GLN A 3 29.79 -14.41 11.58
CA GLN A 3 28.78 -13.49 11.10
C GLN A 3 27.61 -13.54 12.11
N LYS A 4 27.66 -12.69 13.14
CA LYS A 4 26.46 -12.36 13.92
C LYS A 4 25.57 -11.49 13.04
N SER A 5 24.84 -12.10 12.10
CA SER A 5 23.60 -11.48 11.66
C SER A 5 22.63 -11.63 12.82
N ASN A 6 22.62 -10.64 13.73
CA ASN A 6 21.48 -10.46 14.61
C ASN A 6 20.29 -10.24 13.68
N ALA A 7 19.46 -11.26 13.47
CA ALA A 7 18.13 -11.09 12.92
C ALA A 7 17.31 -10.33 13.97
N ARG A 8 17.62 -9.03 14.16
CA ARG A 8 16.78 -8.08 14.89
C ARG A 8 15.41 -8.20 14.25
N HIS A 9 14.44 -8.69 15.02
CA HIS A 9 13.06 -9.02 14.64
C HIS A 9 12.66 -8.53 13.23
N LYS A 10 12.50 -9.47 12.29
CA LYS A 10 11.88 -9.16 11.00
C LYS A 10 10.45 -8.68 11.29
N LYS A 11 10.20 -7.39 11.05
CA LYS A 11 8.88 -6.77 11.24
C LYS A 11 7.83 -7.51 10.40
N SER A 12 6.74 -7.86 11.04
CA SER A 12 5.50 -8.29 10.41
C SER A 12 4.91 -7.16 9.54
N GLN A 13 3.96 -7.51 8.66
CA GLN A 13 3.27 -6.50 7.85
C GLN A 13 2.47 -5.51 8.70
N TYR A 14 1.93 -5.97 9.84
CA TYR A 14 1.24 -5.09 10.77
C TYR A 14 2.21 -4.11 11.43
N GLU A 15 3.38 -4.57 11.90
CA GLU A 15 4.39 -3.66 12.48
C GLU A 15 4.89 -2.64 11.47
N LYS A 16 5.06 -3.03 10.19
CA LYS A 16 5.40 -2.10 9.12
C LYS A 16 4.29 -1.08 8.89
N TYR A 17 3.03 -1.50 8.89
CA TYR A 17 1.88 -0.61 8.80
C TYR A 17 1.89 0.41 9.95
N VAL A 18 2.06 -0.05 11.20
CA VAL A 18 2.14 0.83 12.37
C VAL A 18 3.26 1.85 12.23
N VAL A 19 4.45 1.44 11.78
CA VAL A 19 5.59 2.34 11.54
C VAL A 19 5.26 3.39 10.47
N MET A 20 4.63 3.01 9.36
CA MET A 20 4.23 3.96 8.31
C MET A 20 3.17 4.94 8.83
N ALA A 21 2.12 4.41 9.45
CA ALA A 21 0.98 5.16 9.95
C ALA A 21 1.38 6.16 11.05
N HIS A 22 2.17 5.72 12.03
CA HIS A 22 2.53 6.50 13.21
C HIS A 22 3.73 7.42 13.01
N SER A 23 4.74 6.98 12.25
CA SER A 23 6.05 7.65 12.27
C SER A 23 6.41 8.34 10.96
N GLN A 24 5.69 8.10 9.87
CA GLN A 24 6.07 8.62 8.54
C GLN A 24 4.99 9.48 7.90
N THR A 25 3.70 9.14 8.06
CA THR A 25 2.61 9.85 7.38
C THR A 25 1.62 10.55 8.30
N ASN A 26 1.26 9.96 9.45
CA ASN A 26 0.15 10.40 10.32
C ASN A 26 -1.21 10.51 9.62
N LYS A 27 -1.31 10.10 8.35
CA LYS A 27 -2.55 10.12 7.56
C LYS A 27 -3.36 8.84 7.70
N LEU A 28 -2.79 7.75 8.20
CA LEU A 28 -3.47 6.45 8.30
C LEU A 28 -3.97 6.21 9.72
N LYS A 29 -5.12 5.53 9.85
CA LYS A 29 -5.69 5.17 11.16
C LYS A 29 -4.80 4.18 11.93
N LEU A 30 -4.46 4.52 13.17
CA LEU A 30 -3.72 3.61 14.08
C LEU A 30 -4.66 2.65 14.82
N SER A 31 -5.45 1.91 14.06
CA SER A 31 -6.37 0.90 14.57
C SER A 31 -6.28 -0.38 13.75
N TYR A 32 -6.75 -1.49 14.31
CA TYR A 32 -6.77 -2.76 13.60
C TYR A 32 -7.69 -2.72 12.38
N ASP A 33 -8.84 -2.05 12.46
CA ASP A 33 -9.71 -1.85 11.29
C ASP A 33 -9.02 -0.98 10.21
N GLY A 34 -8.21 0.00 10.60
CA GLY A 34 -7.37 0.78 9.69
C GLY A 34 -6.38 -0.11 8.94
N TYR A 35 -5.73 -1.04 9.64
CA TYR A 35 -4.85 -2.03 9.03
C TYR A 35 -5.59 -2.95 8.06
N LEU A 36 -6.79 -3.44 8.42
CA LEU A 36 -7.58 -4.30 7.54
C LEU A 36 -7.94 -3.60 6.23
N ARG A 37 -8.41 -2.35 6.30
CA ARG A 37 -8.70 -1.54 5.11
C ARG A 37 -7.45 -1.26 4.29
N PHE A 38 -6.32 -0.99 4.95
CA PHE A 38 -5.05 -0.80 4.27
C PHE A 38 -4.56 -2.07 3.54
N LYS A 39 -4.81 -3.25 4.12
CA LYS A 39 -4.54 -4.54 3.49
C LYS A 39 -5.41 -4.73 2.24
N GLU A 40 -6.70 -4.45 2.34
CA GLU A 40 -7.62 -4.48 1.19
C GLU A 40 -7.17 -3.49 0.09
N LEU A 41 -6.78 -2.26 0.45
CA LEU A 41 -6.19 -1.32 -0.51
C LEU A 41 -4.96 -1.90 -1.20
N THR A 42 -4.07 -2.57 -0.46
CA THR A 42 -2.86 -3.19 -1.01
C THR A 42 -3.22 -4.24 -2.07
N GLU A 43 -4.28 -5.01 -1.86
CA GLU A 43 -4.81 -5.98 -2.84
C GLU A 43 -5.38 -5.27 -4.09
N VAL A 44 -5.98 -4.08 -3.94
CA VAL A 44 -6.40 -3.27 -5.10
C VAL A 44 -5.21 -2.74 -5.88
N ILE A 45 -4.18 -2.25 -5.20
CA ILE A 45 -2.94 -1.78 -5.84
C ILE A 45 -2.26 -2.94 -6.59
N ASP A 46 -2.28 -4.15 -6.04
CA ASP A 46 -1.76 -5.35 -6.70
C ASP A 46 -2.49 -5.67 -8.02
N LYS A 47 -3.82 -5.48 -8.08
CA LYS A 47 -4.55 -5.60 -9.35
C LYS A 47 -4.09 -4.56 -10.38
N ILE A 48 -3.78 -3.33 -9.95
CA ILE A 48 -3.26 -2.29 -10.84
C ILE A 48 -1.86 -2.65 -11.33
N SER A 49 -0.97 -3.17 -10.48
CA SER A 49 0.39 -3.57 -10.90
C SER A 49 0.38 -4.77 -11.86
N ASN A 50 -0.60 -5.66 -11.75
CA ASN A 50 -0.74 -6.82 -12.64
C ASN A 50 -1.52 -6.54 -13.93
N SER A 51 -2.08 -5.34 -14.07
CA SER A 51 -2.74 -4.93 -15.32
C SER A 51 -1.72 -4.49 -16.38
N ALA A 52 -2.09 -4.59 -17.66
CA ALA A 52 -1.24 -4.17 -18.77
C ALA A 52 -0.78 -2.71 -18.64
N SER A 53 0.45 -2.42 -19.06
CA SER A 53 1.10 -1.10 -18.90
C SER A 53 0.36 0.01 -19.66
N ASP A 54 -0.20 -0.32 -20.82
CA ASP A 54 -0.98 0.54 -21.71
C ASP A 54 -2.47 0.61 -21.34
N SER A 55 -2.96 -0.32 -20.51
CA SER A 55 -4.33 -0.27 -20.03
C SER A 55 -4.56 0.97 -19.17
N LYS A 56 -5.69 1.65 -19.42
CA LYS A 56 -6.15 2.80 -18.63
C LYS A 56 -7.06 2.41 -17.47
N SER A 57 -7.43 1.13 -17.36
CA SER A 57 -8.42 0.68 -16.39
C SER A 57 -8.05 -0.64 -15.71
N TYR A 58 -8.74 -0.95 -14.62
CA TYR A 58 -8.59 -2.18 -13.85
C TYR A 58 -9.96 -2.63 -13.31
N LEU A 59 -10.11 -3.93 -13.08
CA LEU A 59 -11.33 -4.52 -12.54
C LEU A 59 -11.24 -4.63 -11.01
N TYR A 60 -12.25 -4.12 -10.31
CA TYR A 60 -12.40 -4.26 -8.87
C TYR A 60 -13.87 -4.39 -8.51
N GLY A 61 -14.24 -5.35 -7.66
CA GLY A 61 -15.63 -5.53 -7.23
C GLY A 61 -16.64 -5.69 -8.38
N ASN A 62 -16.25 -6.37 -9.47
CA ASN A 62 -17.02 -6.52 -10.71
C ASN A 62 -17.29 -5.20 -11.48
N GLU A 63 -16.62 -4.12 -11.12
CA GLU A 63 -16.71 -2.83 -11.78
C GLU A 63 -15.36 -2.42 -12.38
N MET A 64 -15.41 -1.72 -13.51
CA MET A 64 -14.22 -1.21 -14.19
C MET A 64 -13.90 0.21 -13.71
N TYR A 65 -12.71 0.39 -13.16
CA TYR A 65 -12.21 1.67 -12.67
C TYR A 65 -11.10 2.20 -13.58
N GLN A 66 -11.08 3.52 -13.81
CA GLN A 66 -9.95 4.18 -14.47
C GLN A 66 -8.76 4.27 -13.53
N LYS A 67 -7.56 3.92 -13.98
CA LYS A 67 -6.34 3.98 -13.18
C LYS A 67 -6.05 5.41 -12.72
N LYS A 68 -5.90 5.60 -11.41
CA LYS A 68 -5.40 6.86 -10.80
C LYS A 68 -3.88 6.90 -10.66
N ILE A 69 -3.24 5.75 -10.82
CA ILE A 69 -1.79 5.55 -10.78
C ILE A 69 -1.40 4.62 -11.92
N THR A 70 -0.18 4.77 -12.42
CA THR A 70 0.40 3.89 -13.42
C THR A 70 0.76 2.52 -12.83
N GLN A 71 0.96 1.52 -13.68
CA GLN A 71 1.45 0.19 -13.27
C GLN A 71 2.79 0.29 -12.52
N SER A 72 3.72 1.10 -13.02
CA SER A 72 5.04 1.29 -12.42
C SER A 72 4.96 1.95 -11.04
N GLU A 73 4.05 2.91 -10.87
CA GLU A 73 3.80 3.50 -9.55
C GLU A 73 3.18 2.48 -8.59
N ALA A 74 2.26 1.63 -9.07
CA ALA A 74 1.67 0.56 -8.26
C ALA A 74 2.75 -0.42 -7.76
N LEU A 75 3.65 -0.88 -8.63
CA LEU A 75 4.78 -1.73 -8.24
C LEU A 75 5.66 -1.08 -7.17
N LYS A 76 5.98 0.20 -7.35
CA LYS A 76 6.80 0.97 -6.39
C LYS A 76 6.07 1.17 -5.06
N ILE A 77 4.75 1.40 -5.08
CA ILE A 77 3.93 1.48 -3.87
C ILE A 77 3.99 0.14 -3.11
N LEU A 78 3.81 -0.99 -3.80
CA LEU A 78 3.85 -2.32 -3.16
C LEU A 78 5.21 -2.63 -2.55
N ASP A 79 6.31 -2.31 -3.26
CA ASP A 79 7.66 -2.46 -2.73
C ASP A 79 7.88 -1.57 -1.48
N ASN A 80 7.45 -0.31 -1.54
CA ASN A 80 7.53 0.59 -0.40
C ASN A 80 6.73 0.07 0.80
N ILE A 81 5.51 -0.41 0.59
CA ILE A 81 4.67 -1.04 1.64
C ILE A 81 5.37 -2.26 2.22
N TYR A 82 5.89 -3.15 1.36
CA TYR A 82 6.65 -4.32 1.78
C TYR A 82 7.89 -3.94 2.61
N ASN A 83 8.53 -2.81 2.32
CA ASN A 83 9.68 -2.30 3.05
C ASN A 83 9.32 -1.38 4.23
N GLY A 84 8.03 -1.09 4.46
CA GLY A 84 7.56 -0.21 5.52
C GLY A 84 7.96 1.25 5.33
N LYS A 85 7.99 1.72 4.08
CA LYS A 85 8.38 3.06 3.67
C LYS A 85 7.17 3.84 3.14
N TRP A 86 7.06 5.10 3.54
CA TRP A 86 6.07 6.04 3.07
C TRP A 86 6.75 7.25 2.42
N ASP A 87 6.63 7.37 1.11
CA ASP A 87 7.11 8.51 0.33
C ASP A 87 5.98 9.10 -0.54
N ALA A 88 6.31 10.13 -1.34
CA ALA A 88 5.36 10.77 -2.24
C ALA A 88 4.75 9.82 -3.30
N THR A 89 5.43 8.72 -3.65
CA THR A 89 4.85 7.70 -4.54
C THR A 89 3.87 6.83 -3.77
N THR A 90 4.24 6.41 -2.56
CA THR A 90 3.40 5.63 -1.64
C THR A 90 2.09 6.36 -1.34
N GLU A 91 2.16 7.67 -1.12
CA GLU A 91 0.99 8.50 -0.85
C GLU A 91 -0.06 8.48 -1.97
N LYS A 92 0.32 8.18 -3.22
CA LYS A 92 -0.63 8.06 -4.33
C LYS A 92 -1.62 6.91 -4.15
N CYS A 93 -1.35 5.93 -3.27
CA CYS A 93 -2.33 4.90 -2.92
C CYS A 93 -3.63 5.49 -2.33
N LEU A 94 -3.55 6.68 -1.70
CA LEU A 94 -4.72 7.39 -1.17
C LEU A 94 -5.68 7.83 -2.29
N LEU A 95 -5.19 8.07 -3.51
CA LEU A 95 -6.04 8.40 -4.67
C LEU A 95 -6.89 7.19 -5.09
N VAL A 96 -6.31 5.99 -5.00
CA VAL A 96 -7.01 4.73 -5.29
C VAL A 96 -8.04 4.45 -4.20
N ALA A 97 -7.69 4.61 -2.93
CA ALA A 97 -8.62 4.45 -1.81
C ALA A 97 -9.84 5.38 -1.94
N ASN A 98 -9.60 6.67 -2.25
CA ASN A 98 -10.68 7.62 -2.47
C ASN A 98 -11.58 7.24 -3.66
N GLN A 99 -11.00 6.69 -4.74
CA GLN A 99 -11.75 6.30 -5.94
C GLN A 99 -12.76 5.18 -5.64
N ILE A 100 -12.40 4.22 -4.79
CA ILE A 100 -13.25 3.08 -4.44
C ILE A 100 -14.09 3.32 -3.17
N GLY A 101 -14.15 4.56 -2.67
CA GLY A 101 -14.92 4.92 -1.48
C GLY A 101 -14.35 4.39 -0.16
N MET A 102 -13.08 3.96 -0.13
CA MET A 102 -12.46 3.38 1.05
C MET A 102 -11.86 4.46 1.97
N ASN A 103 -12.46 4.65 3.15
CA ASN A 103 -11.89 5.55 4.15
C ASN A 103 -10.79 4.85 4.98
N ILE A 104 -9.54 5.22 4.72
CA ILE A 104 -8.34 4.74 5.44
C ILE A 104 -7.66 5.85 6.25
N LYS A 105 -8.13 7.09 6.11
CA LYS A 105 -7.46 8.23 6.73
C LYS A 105 -7.86 8.37 8.19
N ALA A 106 -6.90 8.80 9.01
CA ALA A 106 -7.14 9.18 10.41
C ALA A 106 -8.12 10.35 10.50
#